data_AF-A0A5M4ERC6-F1
#
_entry.id   AF-A0A5M4ERC6-F1
#
_cell.length_a   1.000
_cell.length_b   1.000
_cell.length_c   1.000
_cell.angle_alpha   90.00
_cell.angle_beta   90.00
_cell.angle_gamma   90.00
#
_symmetry.space_group_name_H-M   'P 1'
#
loop_
_entity.id
_entity.type
_entity.pdbx_description
1 polymer ?
#
loop_
_entity_poly.entity_id
_entity_poly.type
_entity_poly.pdbx_seq_one_letter_code
_entity_poly.pdbx_strand_id
1 'polypeptide(L)'
;MKFFKQPFYGWWIVATGGLVQWYTSAIFWRGFQAFVPPILSTFGWSHGATATAVSLQRSESGMISPFVGVLLDRYGPRKVMAFGVFVTGSGFVLMSQMQTLWHFYVTIALLTLGMSFGTYIVFVVTVANWFIEKRARALAILMTFSAVAGLTLPLLVASIEHFGWREMLMASGIGFWIIGFPATLVMKRRPEDYGLLPDGISDEGNQSQKSQNSRLQRVREQAITMRQAVKLRFFWQLAIVTSLGQLVSSTNLFHFAALLEYGLTTALAATAAGSVAIGDISGRAGMAFLGDKFDKRKLLTIAMLMQTVGVMGLAGINASIWGVNLGLWPLPFFVVFFGLGFGASIPLRLSILGDYFGRTSYGSIVGLTSSVNALFGAAGPAIVGFIYDFSGTYRIGFTTLALAILISIPLTLTLEPAGRVAAKARTLTNRRHQTIN
;
A
#
# COMPACT_ATOMS: atom_id res chain seq x y z
N MET A 1 11.13 -34.01 24.54
CA MET A 1 11.45 -32.77 23.80
C MET A 1 10.16 -32.03 23.45
N LYS A 2 9.72 -31.07 24.29
CA LYS A 2 8.60 -30.16 24.00
C LYS A 2 9.15 -28.74 23.90
N PHE A 3 9.78 -28.38 22.79
CA PHE A 3 10.28 -27.03 22.57
C PHE A 3 10.15 -26.69 21.10
N PHE A 4 8.94 -26.31 20.69
CA PHE A 4 8.60 -25.27 19.72
C PHE A 4 7.08 -25.28 19.65
N LYS A 5 6.42 -24.43 20.45
CA LYS A 5 4.98 -24.17 20.23
C LYS A 5 4.87 -23.68 18.79
N GLN A 6 4.13 -24.40 17.95
CA GLN A 6 3.95 -24.01 16.55
C GLN A 6 3.46 -22.55 16.52
N PRO A 7 4.08 -21.68 15.70
CA PRO A 7 3.67 -20.29 15.62
C PRO A 7 2.20 -20.25 15.17
N PHE A 8 1.42 -19.35 15.79
CA PHE A 8 0.03 -19.13 15.42
C PHE A 8 -0.12 -19.01 13.89
N TYR A 9 -1.09 -19.73 13.32
CA TYR A 9 -1.22 -19.89 11.88
C TYR A 9 -1.28 -18.56 11.10
N GLY A 10 -1.79 -17.49 11.72
CA GLY A 10 -1.79 -16.15 11.13
C GLY A 10 -0.40 -15.66 10.69
N TRP A 11 0.69 -16.10 11.35
CA TRP A 11 2.05 -15.72 10.95
C TRP A 11 2.50 -16.40 9.66
N TRP A 12 2.00 -17.60 9.36
CA TRP A 12 2.22 -18.23 8.06
C TRP A 12 1.54 -17.46 6.94
N ILE A 13 0.34 -16.92 7.19
CA ILE A 13 -0.36 -16.03 6.25
C ILE A 13 0.44 -14.74 6.00
N VAL A 14 1.02 -14.15 7.06
CA VAL A 14 1.88 -12.96 6.93
C VAL A 14 3.13 -13.28 6.12
N ALA A 15 3.80 -14.41 6.38
CA ALA A 15 5.02 -14.81 5.68
C ALA A 15 4.75 -15.11 4.20
N THR A 16 3.75 -15.94 3.88
CA THR A 16 3.46 -16.30 2.48
C THR A 16 2.87 -15.13 1.69
N GLY A 17 1.98 -14.35 2.30
CA GLY A 17 1.49 -13.09 1.71
C GLY A 17 2.64 -12.11 1.49
N GLY A 18 3.58 -12.04 2.44
CA GLY A 18 4.77 -11.20 2.35
C GLY A 18 5.66 -11.61 1.18
N LEU A 19 5.94 -12.90 1.01
CA LEU A 19 6.74 -13.42 -0.11
C LEU A 19 6.10 -13.12 -1.47
N VAL A 20 4.80 -13.35 -1.62
CA VAL A 20 4.10 -12.99 -2.87
C VAL A 20 4.11 -11.48 -3.07
N GLN A 21 3.96 -10.69 -2.01
CA GLN A 21 3.99 -9.23 -2.09
C GLN A 21 5.39 -8.69 -2.43
N TRP A 22 6.45 -9.34 -1.94
CA TRP A 22 7.83 -9.07 -2.34
C TRP A 22 7.98 -9.29 -3.84
N TYR A 23 7.58 -10.46 -4.35
CA TYR A 23 7.69 -10.79 -5.77
C TYR A 23 6.85 -9.83 -6.65
N THR A 24 5.62 -9.52 -6.20
CA THR A 24 4.74 -8.55 -6.84
C THR A 24 5.37 -7.17 -6.93
N SER A 25 6.00 -6.70 -5.85
CA SER A 25 6.67 -5.41 -5.82
C SER A 25 7.93 -5.40 -6.69
N ALA A 26 8.73 -6.47 -6.63
CA ALA A 26 9.98 -6.63 -7.37
C ALA A 26 9.75 -6.59 -8.89
N ILE A 27 8.76 -7.32 -9.39
CA ILE A 27 8.53 -7.47 -10.83
C ILE A 27 7.57 -6.40 -11.39
N PHE A 28 6.46 -6.12 -10.70
CA PHE A 28 5.37 -5.32 -11.27
C PHE A 28 5.38 -3.86 -10.82
N TRP A 29 5.39 -3.60 -9.50
CA TRP A 29 5.27 -2.21 -9.03
C TRP A 29 6.55 -1.38 -9.21
N ARG A 30 7.71 -2.01 -9.05
CA ARG A 30 9.02 -1.36 -9.17
C ARG A 30 9.77 -1.84 -10.41
N GLY A 31 9.82 -3.15 -10.63
CA GLY A 31 10.56 -3.76 -11.74
C GLY A 31 10.02 -3.49 -13.12
N PHE A 32 8.74 -3.20 -13.27
CA PHE A 32 8.12 -3.13 -14.60
C PHE A 32 8.79 -2.07 -15.50
N GLN A 33 9.28 -0.98 -14.89
CA GLN A 33 10.00 0.08 -15.60
C GLN A 33 11.30 -0.41 -16.26
N ALA A 34 11.94 -1.44 -15.74
CA ALA A 34 13.15 -2.02 -16.33
C ALA A 34 12.88 -2.74 -17.66
N PHE A 35 11.66 -3.22 -17.90
CA PHE A 35 11.28 -3.84 -19.17
C PHE A 35 10.97 -2.80 -20.27
N VAL A 36 10.66 -1.55 -19.90
CA VAL A 36 10.19 -0.53 -20.85
C VAL A 36 11.26 -0.16 -21.90
N PRO A 37 12.52 0.18 -21.54
CA PRO A 37 13.55 0.49 -22.53
C PRO A 37 13.80 -0.63 -23.56
N PRO A 38 14.00 -1.91 -23.19
CA PRO A 38 14.23 -2.96 -24.17
C PRO A 38 13.00 -3.22 -25.07
N ILE A 39 11.78 -3.11 -24.55
CA ILE A 39 10.54 -3.18 -25.35
C ILE A 39 10.52 -2.07 -26.41
N LEU A 40 10.78 -0.82 -25.99
CA LEU A 40 10.81 0.34 -26.88
C LEU A 40 11.87 0.18 -27.98
N SER A 41 13.07 -0.29 -27.62
CA SER A 41 14.15 -0.53 -28.59
C SER A 41 13.82 -1.62 -29.61
N THR A 42 12.99 -2.61 -29.22
CA THR A 42 12.61 -3.73 -30.10
C THR A 42 11.57 -3.33 -31.14
N PHE A 43 10.55 -2.54 -30.73
CA PHE A 43 9.41 -2.22 -31.59
C PHE A 43 9.41 -0.80 -32.15
N GLY A 44 10.30 0.09 -31.65
CA GLY A 44 10.35 1.49 -32.06
C GLY A 44 9.08 2.28 -31.74
N TRP A 45 8.25 1.81 -30.80
CA TRP A 45 7.03 2.52 -30.42
C TRP A 45 7.35 3.87 -29.78
N SER A 46 6.42 4.83 -29.87
CA SER A 46 6.60 6.12 -29.22
C SER A 46 6.61 5.97 -27.69
N HIS A 47 7.40 6.81 -27.03
CA HIS A 47 7.40 6.90 -25.56
C HIS A 47 6.00 7.21 -25.02
N GLY A 48 5.21 8.03 -25.73
CA GLY A 48 3.83 8.37 -25.36
C GLY A 48 2.89 7.16 -25.32
N ALA A 49 2.91 6.32 -26.37
CA ALA A 49 2.09 5.10 -26.41
C ALA A 49 2.42 4.14 -25.26
N THR A 50 3.70 4.02 -24.91
CA THR A 50 4.14 3.16 -23.82
C THR A 50 3.82 3.75 -22.44
N ALA A 51 3.90 5.07 -22.30
CA ALA A 51 3.48 5.79 -21.11
C ALA A 51 1.97 5.66 -20.83
N THR A 52 1.13 5.55 -21.86
CA THR A 52 -0.30 5.25 -21.72
C THR A 52 -0.52 3.89 -21.04
N ALA A 53 0.26 2.86 -21.39
CA ALA A 53 0.14 1.55 -20.76
C ALA A 53 0.56 1.58 -19.28
N VAL A 54 1.64 2.28 -18.94
CA VAL A 54 2.07 2.47 -17.54
C VAL A 54 1.04 3.29 -16.75
N SER A 55 0.38 4.26 -17.40
CA SER A 55 -0.72 5.02 -16.79
C SER A 55 -1.94 4.15 -16.52
N LEU A 56 -2.27 3.23 -17.45
CA LEU A 56 -3.32 2.23 -17.27
C LEU A 56 -3.01 1.30 -16.10
N GLN A 57 -1.75 0.84 -16.00
CA GLN A 57 -1.24 0.04 -14.89
C GLN A 57 -1.53 0.68 -13.52
N ARG A 58 -1.33 2.00 -13.42
CA ARG A 58 -1.49 2.76 -12.18
C ARG A 58 -2.97 3.05 -11.87
N SER A 59 -3.75 3.40 -12.89
CA SER A 59 -5.14 3.85 -12.74
C SER A 59 -6.10 2.71 -12.36
N GLU A 60 -5.93 1.53 -12.98
CA GLU A 60 -6.91 0.44 -12.89
C GLU A 60 -6.97 -0.21 -11.50
N SER A 61 -5.83 -0.28 -10.79
CA SER A 61 -5.73 -0.89 -9.47
C SER A 61 -6.69 -0.27 -8.42
N GLY A 62 -7.00 1.02 -8.54
CA GLY A 62 -7.88 1.73 -7.61
C GLY A 62 -9.37 1.51 -7.84
N MET A 63 -9.80 1.36 -9.10
CA MET A 63 -11.22 1.30 -9.47
C MET A 63 -11.83 -0.10 -9.24
N ILE A 64 -11.02 -1.16 -9.41
CA ILE A 64 -11.47 -2.55 -9.23
C ILE A 64 -11.44 -2.96 -7.74
N SER A 65 -10.71 -2.23 -6.91
CA SER A 65 -10.50 -2.51 -5.49
C SER A 65 -11.78 -2.78 -4.66
N PRO A 66 -12.88 -2.00 -4.78
CA PRO A 66 -14.12 -2.28 -4.05
C PRO A 66 -14.77 -3.61 -4.45
N PHE A 67 -14.74 -3.95 -5.74
CA PHE A 67 -15.28 -5.20 -6.25
C PHE A 67 -14.50 -6.40 -5.71
N VAL A 68 -13.17 -6.32 -5.67
CA VAL A 68 -12.31 -7.34 -5.05
C VAL A 68 -12.68 -7.54 -3.59
N GLY A 69 -12.89 -6.45 -2.84
CA GLY A 69 -13.33 -6.51 -1.45
C GLY A 69 -14.62 -7.32 -1.26
N VAL A 70 -15.63 -7.07 -2.10
CA VAL A 70 -16.90 -7.81 -2.09
C VAL A 70 -16.71 -9.28 -2.48
N LEU A 71 -15.88 -9.57 -3.48
CA LEU A 71 -15.60 -10.95 -3.89
C LEU A 71 -14.82 -11.72 -2.81
N LEU A 72 -13.92 -11.06 -2.09
CA LEU A 72 -13.22 -11.65 -0.94
C LEU A 72 -14.21 -12.00 0.18
N ASP A 73 -15.17 -11.12 0.45
CA ASP A 73 -16.21 -11.35 1.43
C ASP A 73 -17.17 -12.48 0.99
N ARG A 74 -17.35 -12.72 -0.31
CA ARG A 74 -18.26 -13.77 -0.82
C ARG A 74 -17.58 -15.12 -1.03
N TYR A 75 -16.44 -15.15 -1.70
CA TYR A 75 -15.76 -16.37 -2.16
C TYR A 75 -14.54 -16.76 -1.32
N GLY A 76 -14.10 -15.88 -0.42
CA GLY A 76 -12.93 -16.08 0.43
C GLY A 76 -11.58 -15.85 -0.27
N PRO A 77 -10.49 -15.66 0.49
CA PRO A 77 -9.21 -15.24 -0.06
C PRO A 77 -8.54 -16.28 -0.96
N ARG A 78 -8.67 -17.58 -0.67
CA ARG A 78 -8.03 -18.65 -1.45
C ARG A 78 -8.46 -18.65 -2.92
N LYS A 79 -9.77 -18.63 -3.19
CA LYS A 79 -10.30 -18.69 -4.56
C LYS A 79 -10.02 -17.41 -5.34
N VAL A 80 -10.21 -16.26 -4.69
CA VAL A 80 -9.96 -14.95 -5.28
C VAL A 80 -8.48 -14.78 -5.62
N MET A 81 -7.59 -15.18 -4.70
CA MET A 81 -6.14 -15.20 -4.93
C MET A 81 -5.76 -16.12 -6.08
N ALA A 82 -6.27 -17.35 -6.12
CA ALA A 82 -5.92 -18.32 -7.16
C ALA A 82 -6.28 -17.81 -8.55
N PHE A 83 -7.46 -17.19 -8.69
CA PHE A 83 -7.85 -16.51 -9.93
C PHE A 83 -6.89 -15.38 -10.29
N GLY A 84 -6.60 -14.48 -9.35
CA GLY A 84 -5.72 -13.34 -9.62
C GLY A 84 -4.28 -13.76 -9.96
N VAL A 85 -3.71 -14.72 -9.23
CA VAL A 85 -2.37 -15.29 -9.52
C VAL A 85 -2.33 -15.95 -10.90
N PHE A 86 -3.37 -16.73 -11.24
CA PHE A 86 -3.46 -17.36 -12.56
C PHE A 86 -3.46 -16.30 -13.67
N VAL A 87 -4.32 -15.29 -13.53
CA VAL A 87 -4.46 -14.19 -14.50
C VAL A 87 -3.17 -13.37 -14.61
N THR A 88 -2.52 -13.04 -13.50
CA THR A 88 -1.24 -12.32 -13.49
C THR A 88 -0.14 -13.10 -14.20
N GLY A 89 0.04 -14.37 -13.86
CA GLY A 89 1.06 -15.19 -14.53
C GLY A 89 0.79 -15.34 -16.03
N SER A 90 -0.49 -15.55 -16.40
CA SER A 90 -0.93 -15.58 -17.80
C SER A 90 -0.64 -14.26 -18.51
N GLY A 91 -0.91 -13.13 -17.86
CA GLY A 91 -0.62 -11.79 -18.39
C GLY A 91 0.85 -11.60 -18.73
N PHE A 92 1.76 -12.00 -17.83
CA PHE A 92 3.20 -11.91 -18.08
C PHE A 92 3.68 -12.87 -19.18
N VAL A 93 3.17 -14.11 -19.20
CA VAL A 93 3.49 -15.07 -20.25
C VAL A 93 2.98 -14.59 -21.62
N LEU A 94 1.76 -14.09 -21.72
CA LEU A 94 1.22 -13.54 -22.97
C LEU A 94 1.99 -12.29 -23.40
N MET A 95 2.38 -11.45 -22.44
CA MET A 95 3.19 -10.26 -22.70
C MET A 95 4.57 -10.61 -23.26
N SER A 96 5.18 -11.71 -22.80
CA SER A 96 6.45 -12.19 -23.35
C SER A 96 6.40 -12.52 -24.84
N GLN A 97 5.20 -12.81 -25.37
CA GLN A 97 4.95 -13.18 -26.77
C GLN A 97 4.39 -12.01 -27.59
N MET A 98 4.26 -10.82 -27.00
CA MET A 98 3.67 -9.67 -27.70
C MET A 98 4.48 -9.28 -28.94
N GLN A 99 3.78 -8.84 -29.99
CA GLN A 99 4.39 -8.38 -31.25
C GLN A 99 3.86 -7.01 -31.71
N THR A 100 2.74 -6.55 -31.14
CA THR A 100 2.06 -5.33 -31.56
C THR A 100 1.61 -4.55 -30.33
N LEU A 101 1.38 -3.26 -30.51
CA LEU A 101 1.06 -2.35 -29.41
C LEU A 101 -0.27 -2.70 -28.72
N TRP A 102 -1.25 -3.22 -29.45
CA TRP A 102 -2.52 -3.61 -28.83
C TRP A 102 -2.37 -4.83 -27.91
N HIS A 103 -1.48 -5.79 -28.23
CA HIS A 103 -1.15 -6.90 -27.33
C HIS A 103 -0.59 -6.38 -26.00
N PHE A 104 0.26 -5.34 -26.06
CA PHE A 104 0.82 -4.70 -24.89
C PHE A 104 -0.27 -4.07 -23.99
N TYR A 105 -1.25 -3.37 -24.58
CA TYR A 105 -2.37 -2.82 -23.80
C TYR A 105 -3.26 -3.91 -23.18
N VAL A 106 -3.59 -4.96 -23.93
CA VAL A 106 -4.43 -6.06 -23.43
C VAL A 106 -3.74 -6.83 -22.32
N THR A 107 -2.45 -7.14 -22.48
CA THR A 107 -1.67 -7.84 -21.46
C THR A 107 -1.49 -6.99 -20.20
N ILE A 108 -1.34 -5.68 -20.33
CA ILE A 108 -1.32 -4.77 -19.17
C ILE A 108 -2.65 -4.75 -18.44
N ALA A 109 -3.78 -4.65 -19.15
CA ALA A 109 -5.11 -4.73 -18.54
C ALA A 109 -5.35 -6.09 -17.86
N LEU A 110 -4.83 -7.17 -18.43
CA LEU A 110 -4.90 -8.48 -17.81
C LEU A 110 -4.06 -8.56 -16.53
N LEU A 111 -2.85 -7.98 -16.56
CA LEU A 111 -1.95 -7.94 -15.41
C LEU A 111 -2.53 -7.12 -14.25
N THR A 112 -3.05 -5.93 -14.51
CA THR A 112 -3.70 -5.08 -13.50
C THR A 112 -4.92 -5.75 -12.86
N LEU A 113 -5.75 -6.41 -13.68
CA LEU A 113 -6.87 -7.21 -13.21
C LEU A 113 -6.38 -8.33 -12.29
N GLY A 114 -5.43 -9.13 -12.76
CA GLY A 114 -4.84 -10.23 -12.00
C GLY A 114 -4.25 -9.77 -10.67
N MET A 115 -3.48 -8.67 -10.66
CA MET A 115 -2.90 -8.10 -9.44
C MET A 115 -3.97 -7.65 -8.44
N SER A 116 -5.05 -7.02 -8.94
CA SER A 116 -6.15 -6.55 -8.10
C SER A 116 -6.83 -7.70 -7.36
N PHE A 117 -7.09 -8.82 -8.02
CA PHE A 117 -7.70 -10.01 -7.41
C PHE A 117 -6.70 -10.91 -6.66
N GLY A 118 -5.41 -10.86 -7.01
CA GLY A 118 -4.44 -11.89 -6.60
C GLY A 118 -3.52 -11.51 -5.45
N THR A 119 -3.38 -10.21 -5.15
CA THR A 119 -2.24 -9.74 -4.35
C THR A 119 -2.65 -8.87 -3.16
N TYR A 120 -2.38 -7.56 -3.23
CA TYR A 120 -2.37 -6.62 -2.13
C TYR A 120 -3.62 -6.67 -1.24
N ILE A 121 -4.81 -6.53 -1.82
CA ILE A 121 -6.07 -6.48 -1.04
C ILE A 121 -6.32 -7.81 -0.34
N VAL A 122 -6.03 -8.94 -1.02
CA VAL A 122 -6.23 -10.27 -0.44
C VAL A 122 -5.38 -10.45 0.81
N PHE A 123 -4.10 -10.07 0.75
CA PHE A 123 -3.19 -10.21 1.90
C PHE A 123 -3.57 -9.29 3.04
N VAL A 124 -3.85 -8.02 2.73
CA VAL A 124 -4.23 -7.01 3.73
C VAL A 124 -5.50 -7.44 4.47
N VAL A 125 -6.52 -7.87 3.74
CA VAL A 125 -7.80 -8.30 4.33
C VAL A 125 -7.65 -9.59 5.13
N THR A 126 -6.92 -10.56 4.59
CA THR A 126 -6.71 -11.84 5.27
C THR A 126 -5.92 -11.64 6.56
N VAL A 127 -4.82 -10.88 6.52
CA VAL A 127 -4.02 -10.59 7.73
C VAL A 127 -4.86 -9.80 8.75
N ALA A 128 -5.61 -8.79 8.34
CA ALA A 128 -6.50 -8.04 9.24
C ALA A 128 -7.61 -8.91 9.85
N ASN A 129 -8.00 -10.00 9.19
CA ASN A 129 -8.93 -10.99 9.73
C ASN A 129 -8.29 -11.95 10.74
N TRP A 130 -6.98 -12.16 10.71
CA TRP A 130 -6.30 -13.09 11.63
C TRP A 130 -5.73 -12.40 12.86
N PHE A 131 -5.55 -11.07 12.81
CA PHE A 131 -4.98 -10.27 13.87
C PHE A 131 -5.89 -9.09 14.23
N ILE A 132 -6.20 -8.94 15.52
CA ILE A 132 -6.95 -7.82 16.08
C ILE A 132 -6.00 -6.98 16.94
N GLU A 133 -5.42 -7.56 17.98
CA GLU A 133 -4.50 -6.87 18.89
C GLU A 133 -3.13 -6.63 18.24
N LYS A 134 -2.65 -7.57 17.41
CA LYS A 134 -1.34 -7.47 16.73
C LYS A 134 -1.48 -7.02 15.28
N ARG A 135 -2.60 -6.36 14.93
CA ARG A 135 -2.95 -6.03 13.54
C ARG A 135 -1.94 -5.09 12.90
N ALA A 136 -1.52 -4.03 13.60
CA ALA A 136 -0.55 -3.10 13.02
C ALA A 136 0.79 -3.81 12.81
N ARG A 137 1.21 -4.66 13.75
CA ARG A 137 2.43 -5.47 13.59
C ARG A 137 2.38 -6.41 12.41
N ALA A 138 1.31 -7.18 12.29
CA ALA A 138 1.16 -8.17 11.23
C ALA A 138 1.14 -7.51 9.85
N LEU A 139 0.39 -6.40 9.69
CA LEU A 139 0.35 -5.62 8.46
C LEU A 139 1.69 -4.93 8.17
N ALA A 140 2.37 -4.39 9.19
CA ALA A 140 3.70 -3.79 9.03
C ALA A 140 4.72 -4.80 8.50
N ILE A 141 4.81 -5.98 9.12
CA ILE A 141 5.71 -7.05 8.67
C ILE A 141 5.38 -7.47 7.23
N LEU A 142 4.10 -7.74 6.93
CA LEU A 142 3.64 -8.07 5.58
C LEU A 142 4.10 -7.02 4.55
N MET A 143 3.96 -5.73 4.89
CA MET A 143 4.30 -4.63 4.00
C MET A 143 5.80 -4.41 3.87
N THR A 144 6.62 -4.77 4.86
CA THR A 144 8.09 -4.65 4.79
C THR A 144 8.67 -5.49 3.65
N PHE A 145 8.12 -6.67 3.38
CA PHE A 145 8.53 -7.52 2.24
C PHE A 145 8.45 -6.77 0.90
N SER A 146 7.37 -6.00 0.69
CA SER A 146 7.19 -5.15 -0.50
C SER A 146 8.26 -4.06 -0.61
N ALA A 147 8.71 -3.49 0.52
CA ALA A 147 9.74 -2.46 0.53
C ALA A 147 11.14 -3.03 0.24
N VAL A 148 11.46 -4.21 0.81
CA VAL A 148 12.71 -4.95 0.56
C VAL A 148 12.84 -5.34 -0.92
N ALA A 149 11.72 -5.58 -1.62
CA ALA A 149 11.71 -5.88 -3.05
C ALA A 149 12.32 -4.79 -3.95
N GLY A 150 12.44 -3.54 -3.48
CA GLY A 150 13.16 -2.52 -4.25
C GLY A 150 14.66 -2.82 -4.38
N LEU A 151 15.24 -3.50 -3.40
CA LEU A 151 16.66 -3.84 -3.40
C LEU A 151 17.02 -4.89 -4.44
N THR A 152 16.02 -5.61 -4.99
CA THR A 152 16.23 -6.64 -6.02
C THR A 152 16.11 -6.08 -7.44
N LEU A 153 15.86 -4.78 -7.62
CA LEU A 153 15.75 -4.17 -8.94
C LEU A 153 17.04 -4.29 -9.78
N PRO A 154 18.26 -4.04 -9.25
CA PRO A 154 19.49 -4.23 -10.03
C PRO A 154 19.67 -5.67 -10.52
N LEU A 155 19.27 -6.65 -9.72
CA LEU A 155 19.30 -8.06 -10.11
C LEU A 155 18.34 -8.34 -11.28
N LEU A 156 17.14 -7.75 -11.27
CA LEU A 156 16.21 -7.84 -12.38
C LEU A 156 16.79 -7.22 -13.66
N VAL A 157 17.39 -6.03 -13.56
CA VAL A 157 18.03 -5.36 -14.70
C VAL A 157 19.15 -6.21 -15.29
N ALA A 158 20.07 -6.69 -14.46
CA ALA A 158 21.17 -7.57 -14.90
C ALA A 158 20.63 -8.87 -15.54
N SER A 159 19.53 -9.42 -15.03
CA SER A 159 18.89 -10.60 -15.61
C SER A 159 18.25 -10.31 -16.97
N ILE A 160 17.63 -9.13 -17.14
CA ILE A 160 17.08 -8.69 -18.43
C ILE A 160 18.20 -8.48 -19.46
N GLU A 161 19.33 -7.91 -19.06
CA GLU A 161 20.50 -7.72 -19.93
C GLU A 161 21.10 -9.06 -20.37
N HIS A 162 21.16 -10.06 -19.48
CA HIS A 162 21.77 -11.36 -19.78
C HIS A 162 20.85 -12.32 -20.54
N PHE A 163 19.58 -12.44 -20.11
CA PHE A 163 18.63 -13.42 -20.67
C PHE A 163 17.66 -12.82 -21.69
N GLY A 164 17.57 -11.50 -21.77
CA GLY A 164 16.62 -10.79 -22.61
C GLY A 164 15.25 -10.56 -21.94
N TRP A 165 14.55 -9.53 -22.42
CA TRP A 165 13.29 -9.09 -21.81
C TRP A 165 12.13 -10.07 -22.00
N ARG A 166 12.07 -10.80 -23.12
CA ARG A 166 11.01 -11.80 -23.39
C ARG A 166 11.10 -12.97 -22.41
N GLU A 167 12.28 -13.57 -22.30
CA GLU A 167 12.51 -14.68 -21.37
C GLU A 167 12.27 -14.26 -19.92
N MET A 168 12.69 -13.05 -19.55
CA MET A 168 12.43 -12.53 -18.21
C MET A 168 10.95 -12.25 -17.93
N LEU A 169 10.15 -11.82 -18.91
CA LEU A 169 8.70 -11.71 -18.76
C LEU A 169 8.05 -13.10 -18.62
N MET A 170 8.49 -14.08 -19.40
CA MET A 170 7.98 -15.45 -19.30
C MET A 170 8.31 -16.07 -17.94
N ALA A 171 9.57 -15.97 -17.51
CA ALA A 171 10.02 -16.40 -16.20
C ALA A 171 9.29 -15.68 -15.06
N SER A 172 8.99 -14.39 -15.24
CA SER A 172 8.19 -13.61 -14.28
C SER A 172 6.78 -14.19 -14.12
N GLY A 173 6.11 -14.52 -15.22
CA GLY A 173 4.77 -15.12 -15.19
C GLY A 173 4.76 -16.50 -14.54
N ILE A 174 5.74 -17.35 -14.87
CA ILE A 174 5.90 -18.67 -14.25
C ILE A 174 6.20 -18.52 -12.75
N GLY A 175 7.05 -17.56 -12.36
CA GLY A 175 7.36 -17.29 -10.96
C GLY A 175 6.14 -16.87 -10.14
N PHE A 176 5.20 -16.11 -10.73
CA PHE A 176 3.93 -15.82 -10.07
C PHE A 176 3.12 -17.08 -9.78
N TRP A 177 3.11 -18.06 -10.68
CA TRP A 177 2.43 -19.34 -10.44
C TRP A 177 3.16 -20.18 -9.38
N ILE A 178 4.49 -20.31 -9.49
CA ILE A 178 5.31 -21.11 -8.56
C ILE A 178 5.22 -20.56 -7.13
N ILE A 179 5.26 -19.25 -6.95
CA ILE A 179 5.22 -18.63 -5.61
C ILE A 179 3.76 -18.44 -5.16
N GLY A 180 2.87 -18.01 -6.06
CA GLY A 180 1.50 -17.63 -5.74
C GLY A 180 0.58 -18.81 -5.49
N PHE A 181 0.62 -19.89 -6.28
CA PHE A 181 -0.29 -21.03 -6.07
C PHE A 181 -0.08 -21.71 -4.71
N PRO A 182 1.16 -22.03 -4.27
CA PRO A 182 1.38 -22.56 -2.93
C PRO A 182 0.91 -21.59 -1.85
N ALA A 183 1.11 -20.28 -2.02
CA ALA A 183 0.64 -19.28 -1.08
C ALA A 183 -0.90 -19.27 -0.97
N THR A 184 -1.64 -19.55 -2.05
CA THR A 184 -3.12 -19.63 -2.00
C THR A 184 -3.61 -20.72 -1.04
N LEU A 185 -2.86 -21.81 -0.89
CA LEU A 185 -3.21 -22.92 0.00
C LEU A 185 -3.09 -22.50 1.48
N VAL A 186 -2.20 -21.56 1.77
CA VAL A 186 -2.00 -21.02 3.12
C VAL A 186 -3.05 -19.96 3.47
N MET A 187 -3.58 -19.23 2.48
CA MET A 187 -4.58 -18.17 2.68
C MET A 187 -5.94 -18.70 3.15
N LYS A 188 -6.20 -18.59 4.45
CA LYS A 188 -7.46 -18.98 5.09
C LYS A 188 -8.27 -17.75 5.48
N ARG A 189 -9.59 -17.78 5.27
CA ARG A 189 -10.47 -16.61 5.41
C ARG A 189 -10.47 -15.98 6.81
N ARG A 190 -10.80 -16.79 7.81
CA ARG A 190 -10.96 -16.39 9.20
C ARG A 190 -10.45 -17.52 10.10
N PRO A 191 -9.80 -17.22 11.24
CA PRO A 191 -9.40 -18.24 12.21
C PRO A 191 -10.60 -19.02 12.76
N GLU A 192 -11.76 -18.37 12.91
CA GLU A 192 -12.97 -18.98 13.49
C GLU A 192 -13.51 -20.14 12.64
N ASP A 193 -13.36 -20.08 11.31
CA ASP A 193 -13.75 -21.15 10.39
C ASP A 193 -12.95 -22.46 10.64
N TYR A 194 -11.87 -22.37 11.43
CA TYR A 194 -10.97 -23.48 11.77
C TYR A 194 -10.90 -23.74 13.28
N GLY A 195 -11.86 -23.22 14.06
CA GLY A 195 -11.88 -23.37 15.51
C GLY A 195 -10.75 -22.61 16.23
N LEU A 196 -10.13 -21.64 15.58
CA LEU A 196 -9.10 -20.78 16.17
C LEU A 196 -9.70 -19.41 16.50
N LEU A 197 -9.09 -18.72 17.46
CA LEU A 197 -9.38 -17.32 17.73
C LEU A 197 -8.29 -16.42 17.11
N PRO A 198 -8.63 -15.16 16.77
CA PRO A 198 -7.65 -14.16 16.34
C PRO A 198 -6.49 -14.00 17.33
N ASP A 199 -5.32 -13.60 16.82
CA ASP A 199 -4.08 -13.40 17.58
C ASP A 199 -3.50 -14.64 18.29
N GLY A 200 -4.10 -15.83 18.10
CA GLY A 200 -3.64 -17.09 18.68
C GLY A 200 -4.00 -17.26 20.15
N ILE A 201 -5.07 -16.62 20.60
CA ILE A 201 -5.59 -16.75 21.96
C ILE A 201 -6.22 -18.15 22.10
N SER A 202 -5.71 -18.98 23.02
CA SER A 202 -6.29 -20.30 23.34
C SER A 202 -7.40 -20.16 24.39
N ASP A 203 -8.47 -20.96 24.27
CA ASP A 203 -9.56 -21.05 25.26
C ASP A 203 -9.14 -21.65 26.62
N GLU A 204 -7.90 -22.14 26.74
CA GLU A 204 -7.34 -22.71 27.97
C GLU A 204 -6.92 -21.60 28.95
N GLY A 205 -7.92 -21.02 29.63
CA GLY A 205 -7.76 -20.00 30.65
C GLY A 205 -9.08 -19.70 31.36
N ASN A 206 -9.73 -20.76 31.84
CA ASN A 206 -11.02 -20.70 32.53
C ASN A 206 -10.88 -20.07 33.93
N GLN A 207 -11.04 -18.75 34.04
CA GLN A 207 -11.35 -18.13 35.34
C GLN A 207 -12.07 -16.77 35.30
N SER A 208 -12.89 -16.49 34.29
CA SER A 208 -13.83 -15.36 34.38
C SER A 208 -14.98 -15.49 33.37
N GLN A 209 -16.03 -16.23 33.71
CA GLN A 209 -17.28 -16.26 32.93
C GLN A 209 -17.95 -14.87 32.78
N LYS A 210 -17.63 -13.88 33.64
CA LYS A 210 -18.00 -12.46 33.44
C LYS A 210 -17.15 -11.73 32.38
N SER A 211 -15.89 -12.13 32.20
CA SER A 211 -15.03 -11.69 31.10
C SER A 211 -15.40 -12.38 29.79
N GLN A 212 -15.87 -13.62 29.85
CA GLN A 212 -16.22 -14.42 28.67
C GLN A 212 -17.40 -13.83 27.90
N ASN A 213 -18.44 -13.31 28.56
CA ASN A 213 -19.53 -12.58 27.89
C ASN A 213 -19.06 -11.24 27.29
N SER A 214 -18.20 -10.47 27.96
CA SER A 214 -17.66 -9.21 27.43
C SER A 214 -16.56 -9.41 26.36
N ARG A 215 -15.91 -10.56 26.34
CA ARG A 215 -14.85 -10.97 25.39
C ARG A 215 -15.45 -11.63 24.15
N LEU A 216 -16.45 -12.50 24.29
CA LEU A 216 -17.28 -12.97 23.17
C LEU A 216 -18.07 -11.82 22.54
N GLN A 217 -18.50 -10.82 23.32
CA GLN A 217 -19.13 -9.60 22.81
C GLN A 217 -18.14 -8.62 22.13
N ARG A 218 -16.82 -8.75 22.39
CA ARG A 218 -15.76 -8.11 21.59
C ARG A 218 -15.45 -8.87 20.29
N VAL A 219 -15.48 -10.21 20.34
CA VAL A 219 -15.31 -11.10 19.16
C VAL A 219 -16.53 -11.06 18.23
N ARG A 220 -17.72 -10.77 18.75
CA ARG A 220 -18.89 -10.28 18.01
C ARG A 220 -18.63 -8.84 17.52
N GLU A 221 -17.62 -8.69 16.67
CA GLU A 221 -17.21 -7.40 16.13
C GLU A 221 -18.42 -6.69 15.51
N GLN A 222 -18.50 -5.40 15.79
CA GLN A 222 -19.49 -4.47 15.27
C GLN A 222 -19.37 -4.45 13.74
N ALA A 223 -20.29 -5.11 13.05
CA ALA A 223 -20.32 -5.12 11.59
C ALA A 223 -20.82 -3.77 11.07
N ILE A 224 -19.93 -2.77 11.00
CA ILE A 224 -20.23 -1.53 10.27
C ILE A 224 -20.17 -1.86 8.79
N THR A 225 -21.31 -1.83 8.14
CA THR A 225 -21.39 -2.06 6.69
C THR A 225 -20.73 -0.92 5.92
N MET A 226 -20.22 -1.19 4.71
CA MET A 226 -19.69 -0.16 3.80
C MET A 226 -20.66 1.02 3.62
N ARG A 227 -21.97 0.75 3.50
CA ARG A 227 -23.02 1.78 3.35
C ARG A 227 -23.17 2.68 4.59
N GLN A 228 -22.87 2.17 5.77
CA GLN A 228 -22.85 2.96 7.00
C GLN A 228 -21.54 3.75 7.10
N ALA A 229 -20.41 3.13 6.74
CA ALA A 229 -19.10 3.76 6.78
C ALA A 229 -19.07 5.08 5.97
N VAL A 230 -19.59 5.08 4.73
CA VAL A 230 -19.61 6.27 3.87
C VAL A 230 -20.48 7.43 4.40
N LYS A 231 -21.38 7.17 5.35
CA LYS A 231 -22.19 8.20 6.01
C LYS A 231 -21.49 8.83 7.21
N LEU A 232 -20.38 8.27 7.66
CA LEU A 232 -19.64 8.76 8.82
C LEU A 232 -18.62 9.81 8.39
N ARG A 233 -18.60 10.95 9.09
CA ARG A 233 -17.58 12.00 8.88
C ARG A 233 -16.15 11.47 9.00
N PHE A 234 -15.94 10.56 9.96
CA PHE A 234 -14.65 9.89 10.18
C PHE A 234 -14.11 9.20 8.90
N PHE A 235 -14.98 8.54 8.12
CA PHE A 235 -14.55 7.85 6.90
C PHE A 235 -13.93 8.83 5.91
N TRP A 236 -14.60 9.96 5.65
CA TRP A 236 -14.12 10.97 4.71
C TRP A 236 -12.89 11.72 5.23
N GLN A 237 -12.84 12.03 6.52
CA GLN A 237 -11.63 12.62 7.13
C GLN A 237 -10.42 11.70 6.96
N LEU A 238 -10.56 10.41 7.28
CA LEU A 238 -9.48 9.44 7.10
C LEU A 238 -9.12 9.27 5.63
N ALA A 239 -10.10 9.15 4.73
CA ALA A 239 -9.85 9.03 3.30
C ALA A 239 -9.07 10.24 2.74
N ILE A 240 -9.43 11.46 3.14
CA ILE A 240 -8.71 12.69 2.75
C ILE A 240 -7.28 12.67 3.31
N VAL A 241 -7.09 12.33 4.59
CA VAL A 241 -5.75 12.22 5.20
C VAL A 241 -4.88 11.22 4.44
N THR A 242 -5.42 10.03 4.13
CA THR A 242 -4.65 9.01 3.40
C THR A 242 -4.38 9.42 1.96
N SER A 243 -5.32 10.13 1.34
CA SER A 243 -5.22 10.62 -0.04
C SER A 243 -4.20 11.74 -0.18
N LEU A 244 -4.14 12.69 0.76
CA LEU A 244 -3.09 13.72 0.80
C LEU A 244 -1.70 13.11 0.92
N GLY A 245 -1.54 12.11 1.79
CA GLY A 245 -0.29 11.36 1.86
C GLY A 245 0.01 10.59 0.58
N GLN A 246 -1.00 10.04 -0.11
CA GLN A 246 -0.84 9.35 -1.39
C GLN A 246 -0.39 10.31 -2.51
N LEU A 247 -0.96 11.51 -2.57
CA LEU A 247 -0.63 12.57 -3.52
C LEU A 247 0.85 12.96 -3.46
N VAL A 248 1.42 13.03 -2.26
CA VAL A 248 2.86 13.25 -2.08
C VAL A 248 3.65 12.00 -2.47
N SER A 249 3.22 10.82 -2.01
CA SER A 249 3.94 9.57 -2.25
C SER A 249 4.06 9.22 -3.74
N SER A 250 3.07 9.58 -4.56
CA SER A 250 3.07 9.33 -5.99
C SER A 250 4.15 10.09 -6.77
N THR A 251 4.69 11.18 -6.22
CA THR A 251 5.71 12.01 -6.91
C THR A 251 7.14 11.52 -6.69
N ASN A 252 7.32 10.35 -6.07
CA ASN A 252 8.64 9.74 -5.88
C ASN A 252 9.43 9.55 -7.20
N LEU A 253 8.73 9.44 -8.33
CA LEU A 253 9.34 9.37 -9.67
C LEU A 253 10.11 10.64 -10.07
N PHE A 254 9.75 11.81 -9.50
CA PHE A 254 10.39 13.09 -9.80
C PHE A 254 11.54 13.43 -8.85
N HIS A 255 11.74 12.69 -7.77
CA HIS A 255 12.81 13.00 -6.80
C HIS A 255 14.19 13.03 -7.44
N PHE A 256 14.51 12.04 -8.28
CA PHE A 256 15.81 11.98 -8.94
C PHE A 256 16.02 13.18 -9.88
N ALA A 257 15.02 13.50 -10.70
CA ALA A 257 15.06 14.65 -11.61
C ALA A 257 15.21 15.98 -10.86
N ALA A 258 14.47 16.16 -9.76
CA ALA A 258 14.55 17.36 -8.93
C ALA A 258 15.89 17.52 -8.24
N LEU A 259 16.48 16.44 -7.73
CA LEU A 259 17.82 16.50 -7.12
C LEU A 259 18.88 16.94 -8.14
N LEU A 260 18.81 16.47 -9.39
CA LEU A 260 19.68 16.92 -10.47
C LEU A 260 19.45 18.40 -10.81
N GLU A 261 18.19 18.82 -10.95
CA GLU A 261 17.84 20.24 -11.19
C GLU A 261 18.39 21.15 -10.08
N TYR A 262 18.33 20.72 -8.83
CA TYR A 262 18.87 21.47 -7.69
C TYR A 262 20.40 21.47 -7.63
N GLY A 263 21.08 20.90 -8.62
CA GLY A 263 22.55 20.98 -8.76
C GLY A 263 23.32 19.86 -8.06
N LEU A 264 22.66 18.76 -7.67
CA LEU A 264 23.39 17.60 -7.14
C LEU A 264 23.99 16.79 -8.28
N THR A 265 25.13 16.16 -8.00
CA THR A 265 25.72 15.19 -8.91
C THR A 265 24.81 13.96 -9.06
N THR A 266 24.88 13.29 -10.21
CA THR A 266 24.12 12.07 -10.48
C THR A 266 24.33 11.00 -9.41
N ALA A 267 25.56 10.82 -8.94
CA ALA A 267 25.89 9.87 -7.88
C ALA A 267 25.20 10.23 -6.55
N LEU A 268 25.24 11.51 -6.15
CA LEU A 268 24.61 11.95 -4.91
C LEU A 268 23.07 11.88 -4.99
N ALA A 269 22.49 12.29 -6.12
CA ALA A 269 21.05 12.21 -6.37
C ALA A 269 20.55 10.75 -6.32
N ALA A 270 21.27 9.82 -6.98
CA ALA A 270 20.95 8.39 -6.94
C ALA A 270 21.06 7.83 -5.52
N THR A 271 22.12 8.18 -4.79
CA THR A 271 22.34 7.73 -3.40
C THR A 271 21.25 8.26 -2.46
N ALA A 272 20.86 9.53 -2.60
CA ALA A 272 19.80 10.12 -1.80
C ALA A 272 18.43 9.46 -2.07
N ALA A 273 18.08 9.29 -3.35
CA ALA A 273 16.85 8.60 -3.75
C ALA A 273 16.84 7.13 -3.30
N GLY A 274 17.97 6.43 -3.38
CA GLY A 274 18.11 5.06 -2.87
C GLY A 274 17.98 4.98 -1.34
N SER A 275 18.52 5.96 -0.62
CA SER A 275 18.46 6.01 0.85
C SER A 275 17.04 6.22 1.38
N VAL A 276 16.17 6.91 0.62
CA VAL A 276 14.73 7.00 0.93
C VAL A 276 14.07 5.61 1.02
N ALA A 277 14.48 4.66 0.19
CA ALA A 277 13.95 3.29 0.23
C ALA A 277 14.34 2.56 1.54
N ILE A 278 15.52 2.85 2.08
CA ILE A 278 15.95 2.33 3.40
C ILE A 278 15.06 2.94 4.50
N GLY A 279 14.73 4.23 4.38
CA GLY A 279 13.75 4.88 5.24
C GLY A 279 12.37 4.23 5.16
N ASP A 280 11.87 3.89 3.97
CA ASP A 280 10.58 3.19 3.78
C ASP A 280 10.57 1.82 4.50
N ILE A 281 11.63 1.03 4.33
CA ILE A 281 11.80 -0.26 5.04
C ILE A 281 11.79 -0.04 6.55
N SER A 282 12.57 0.93 7.03
CA SER A 282 12.73 1.22 8.45
C SER A 282 11.44 1.75 9.07
N GLY A 283 10.67 2.57 8.36
CA GLY A 283 9.37 3.09 8.80
C GLY A 283 8.34 1.96 8.96
N ARG A 284 8.29 1.04 7.99
CA ARG A 284 7.43 -0.15 8.08
C ARG A 284 7.85 -1.07 9.23
N ALA A 285 9.14 -1.39 9.33
CA ALA A 285 9.67 -2.21 10.41
C ALA A 285 9.42 -1.57 11.79
N GLY A 286 9.61 -0.25 11.93
CA GLY A 286 9.30 0.49 13.15
C GLY A 286 7.85 0.35 13.57
N MET A 287 6.92 0.37 12.61
CA MET A 287 5.50 0.14 12.91
C MET A 287 5.18 -1.28 13.35
N ALA A 288 6.03 -2.26 13.04
CA ALA A 288 5.89 -3.60 13.60
C ALA A 288 6.02 -3.63 15.13
N PHE A 289 6.85 -2.74 15.68
CA PHE A 289 7.11 -2.67 17.11
C PHE A 289 6.23 -1.64 17.83
N LEU A 290 5.97 -0.51 17.19
CA LEU A 290 5.28 0.64 17.78
C LEU A 290 3.78 0.65 17.52
N GLY A 291 3.33 0.10 16.39
CA GLY A 291 1.96 0.28 15.88
C GLY A 291 0.87 -0.24 16.82
N ASP A 292 1.13 -1.30 17.57
CA ASP A 292 0.16 -1.87 18.53
C ASP A 292 0.32 -1.30 19.95
N LYS A 293 1.42 -0.58 20.24
CA LYS A 293 1.73 -0.05 21.59
C LYS A 293 1.21 1.38 21.81
N PHE A 294 1.14 2.18 20.76
CA PHE A 294 0.77 3.59 20.83
C PHE A 294 -0.54 3.87 20.09
N ASP A 295 -1.14 5.04 20.35
CA ASP A 295 -2.33 5.48 19.61
C ASP A 295 -1.98 5.65 18.12
N LYS A 296 -2.59 4.81 17.28
CA LYS A 296 -2.35 4.76 15.83
C LYS A 296 -2.64 6.09 15.14
N ARG A 297 -3.56 6.91 15.67
CA ARG A 297 -3.82 8.27 15.14
C ARG A 297 -2.62 9.18 15.36
N LYS A 298 -2.04 9.16 16.56
CA LYS A 298 -0.84 9.97 16.87
C LYS A 298 0.35 9.53 16.05
N LEU A 299 0.55 8.22 15.90
CA LEU A 299 1.59 7.66 15.03
C LEU A 299 1.36 8.08 13.57
N LEU A 300 0.11 8.10 13.08
CA LEU A 300 -0.21 8.57 11.74
C LEU A 300 0.08 10.07 11.58
N THR A 301 -0.25 10.89 12.58
CA THR A 301 0.10 12.33 12.59
C THR A 301 1.60 12.53 12.51
N ILE A 302 2.38 11.78 13.29
CA ILE A 302 3.85 11.82 13.25
C ILE A 302 4.33 11.43 11.85
N ALA A 303 3.81 10.34 11.28
CA ALA A 303 4.19 9.90 9.94
C ALA A 303 3.87 10.95 8.86
N MET A 304 2.73 11.65 8.95
CA MET A 304 2.38 12.75 8.05
C MET A 304 3.33 13.94 8.23
N LEU A 305 3.65 14.32 9.47
CA LEU A 305 4.62 15.38 9.76
C LEU A 305 6.01 15.04 9.22
N MET A 306 6.47 13.80 9.38
CA MET A 306 7.74 13.35 8.82
C MET A 306 7.75 13.45 7.28
N GLN A 307 6.64 13.08 6.61
CA GLN A 307 6.53 13.29 5.16
C GLN A 307 6.56 14.79 4.79
N THR A 308 5.86 15.66 5.53
CA THR A 308 5.91 17.11 5.32
C THR A 308 7.33 17.64 5.43
N VAL A 309 8.04 17.30 6.52
CA VAL A 309 9.44 17.72 6.76
C VAL A 309 10.35 17.18 5.67
N GLY A 310 10.15 15.94 5.24
CA GLY A 310 10.94 15.33 4.18
C GLY A 310 10.77 16.04 2.83
N VAL A 311 9.53 16.35 2.42
CA VAL A 311 9.27 17.06 1.16
C VAL A 311 9.68 18.53 1.21
N MET A 312 9.51 19.20 2.36
CA MET A 312 10.08 20.54 2.56
C MET A 312 11.61 20.50 2.50
N GLY A 313 12.23 19.45 3.06
CA GLY A 313 13.66 19.20 2.95
C GLY A 313 14.10 19.11 1.50
N LEU A 314 13.39 18.34 0.67
CA LEU A 314 13.67 18.22 -0.76
C LEU A 314 13.59 19.59 -1.46
N ALA A 315 12.49 20.32 -1.26
CA ALA A 315 12.30 21.63 -1.87
C ALA A 315 13.34 22.66 -1.40
N GLY A 316 13.88 22.52 -0.18
CA GLY A 316 14.87 23.44 0.39
C GLY A 316 16.30 23.23 -0.09
N ILE A 317 16.64 22.12 -0.74
CA ILE A 317 18.00 21.83 -1.20
C ILE A 317 18.47 22.90 -2.17
N ASN A 318 19.59 23.56 -1.85
CA ASN A 318 20.15 24.70 -2.58
C ASN A 318 19.13 25.85 -2.78
N ALA A 319 18.22 26.03 -1.82
CA ALA A 319 17.30 27.17 -1.83
C ALA A 319 17.91 28.38 -1.13
N SER A 320 17.65 29.57 -1.70
CA SER A 320 17.91 30.83 -1.02
C SER A 320 16.61 31.32 -0.41
N ILE A 321 16.54 31.40 0.92
CA ILE A 321 15.39 31.92 1.64
C ILE A 321 15.86 33.12 2.43
N TRP A 322 15.25 34.29 2.20
CA TRP A 322 15.62 35.56 2.85
C TRP A 322 17.12 35.91 2.70
N GLY A 323 17.72 35.57 1.56
CA GLY A 323 19.14 35.82 1.27
C GLY A 323 20.10 34.79 1.88
N VAL A 324 19.60 33.81 2.63
CA VAL A 324 20.42 32.70 3.16
C VAL A 324 20.33 31.51 2.23
N ASN A 325 21.47 31.11 1.65
CA ASN A 325 21.57 29.87 0.89
C ASN A 325 21.65 28.67 1.85
N LEU A 326 20.65 27.79 1.79
CA LEU A 326 20.56 26.60 2.62
C LEU A 326 21.57 25.50 2.21
N GLY A 327 22.12 25.58 0.99
CA GLY A 327 23.03 24.57 0.46
C GLY A 327 22.42 23.16 0.53
N LEU A 328 23.24 22.18 0.93
CA LEU A 328 22.81 20.79 1.11
C LEU A 328 22.24 20.48 2.50
N TRP A 329 22.14 21.46 3.41
CA TRP A 329 21.67 21.23 4.78
C TRP A 329 20.25 20.61 4.87
N PRO A 330 19.32 20.87 3.94
CA PRO A 330 18.00 20.22 3.92
C PRO A 330 17.99 18.75 3.44
N LEU A 331 19.07 18.28 2.81
CA LEU A 331 19.15 16.94 2.21
C LEU A 331 18.94 15.79 3.22
N PRO A 332 19.54 15.78 4.42
CA PRO A 332 19.29 14.74 5.41
C PRO A 332 17.82 14.68 5.85
N PHE A 333 17.13 15.83 5.90
CA PHE A 333 15.72 15.86 6.27
C PHE A 333 14.86 15.15 5.22
N PHE A 334 15.15 15.37 3.94
CA PHE A 334 14.52 14.61 2.86
C PHE A 334 14.76 13.11 3.02
N VAL A 335 16.02 12.68 3.08
CA VAL A 335 16.39 11.25 3.08
C VAL A 335 15.78 10.51 4.28
N VAL A 336 15.88 11.08 5.48
CA VAL A 336 15.46 10.41 6.72
C VAL A 336 13.95 10.47 6.89
N PHE A 337 13.36 11.67 6.84
CA PHE A 337 11.96 11.83 7.25
C PHE A 337 10.98 11.43 6.16
N PHE A 338 11.30 11.65 4.88
CA PHE A 338 10.40 11.25 3.80
C PHE A 338 10.20 9.73 3.78
N GLY A 339 11.30 8.97 3.74
CA GLY A 339 11.25 7.51 3.71
C GLY A 339 10.56 6.92 4.94
N LEU A 340 10.97 7.33 6.14
CA LEU A 340 10.40 6.85 7.39
C LEU A 340 8.89 7.17 7.50
N GLY A 341 8.51 8.42 7.20
CA GLY A 341 7.12 8.85 7.26
C GLY A 341 6.25 8.14 6.22
N PHE A 342 6.77 7.94 5.01
CA PHE A 342 6.10 7.18 3.96
C PHE A 342 5.85 5.73 4.39
N GLY A 343 6.92 5.03 4.79
CA GLY A 343 6.85 3.62 5.18
C GLY A 343 5.98 3.37 6.41
N ALA A 344 6.05 4.24 7.43
CA ALA A 344 5.21 4.10 8.62
C ALA A 344 3.72 4.31 8.33
N SER A 345 3.38 5.21 7.39
CA SER A 345 1.99 5.58 7.15
C SER A 345 1.13 4.45 6.59
N ILE A 346 1.67 3.59 5.72
CA ILE A 346 0.91 2.52 5.04
C ILE A 346 0.27 1.53 6.03
N PRO A 347 1.03 0.85 6.91
CA PRO A 347 0.43 -0.11 7.86
C PRO A 347 -0.49 0.58 8.88
N LEU A 348 -0.20 1.82 9.27
CA LEU A 348 -1.07 2.58 10.17
C LEU A 348 -2.45 2.83 9.58
N ARG A 349 -2.52 3.29 8.32
CA ARG A 349 -3.78 3.55 7.61
C ARG A 349 -4.65 2.29 7.57
N LEU A 350 -4.06 1.16 7.20
CA LEU A 350 -4.76 -0.12 7.11
C LEU A 350 -5.20 -0.63 8.48
N SER A 351 -4.37 -0.46 9.51
CA SER A 351 -4.74 -0.89 10.86
C SER A 351 -5.84 -0.02 11.46
N ILE A 352 -5.82 1.29 11.25
CA ILE A 352 -6.88 2.21 11.71
C ILE A 352 -8.22 1.79 11.09
N LEU A 353 -8.26 1.52 9.78
CA LEU A 353 -9.50 1.03 9.14
C LEU A 353 -10.04 -0.23 9.82
N GLY A 354 -9.15 -1.13 10.23
CA GLY A 354 -9.53 -2.37 10.91
C GLY A 354 -10.10 -2.11 12.30
N ASP A 355 -9.47 -1.21 13.06
CA ASP A 355 -9.87 -0.91 14.43
C ASP A 355 -11.23 -0.20 14.51
N TYR A 356 -11.57 0.55 13.47
CA TYR A 356 -12.79 1.37 13.44
C TYR A 356 -13.97 0.65 12.82
N PHE A 357 -13.74 -0.12 11.75
CA PHE A 357 -14.82 -0.74 10.98
C PHE A 357 -14.95 -2.24 11.19
N GLY A 358 -14.00 -2.86 11.91
CA GLY A 358 -13.99 -4.29 12.15
C GLY A 358 -13.75 -5.11 10.89
N ARG A 359 -13.80 -6.44 11.02
CA ARG A 359 -13.41 -7.40 9.98
C ARG A 359 -14.49 -7.66 8.93
N THR A 360 -15.77 -7.41 9.26
CA THR A 360 -16.90 -7.82 8.42
C THR A 360 -16.98 -7.11 7.07
N SER A 361 -16.63 -5.82 7.01
CA SER A 361 -16.60 -5.04 5.76
C SER A 361 -15.24 -4.42 5.50
N TYR A 362 -14.18 -4.96 6.12
CA TYR A 362 -12.84 -4.41 6.05
C TYR A 362 -12.34 -4.30 4.61
N GLY A 363 -12.47 -5.38 3.82
CA GLY A 363 -12.03 -5.39 2.42
C GLY A 363 -12.77 -4.38 1.55
N SER A 364 -14.08 -4.29 1.71
CA SER A 364 -14.90 -3.31 1.00
C SER A 364 -14.52 -1.86 1.33
N ILE A 365 -14.23 -1.57 2.60
CA ILE A 365 -13.86 -0.22 3.06
C ILE A 365 -12.44 0.14 2.63
N VAL A 366 -11.47 -0.78 2.79
CA VAL A 366 -10.10 -0.61 2.27
C VAL A 366 -10.14 -0.38 0.76
N GLY A 367 -10.95 -1.13 0.04
CA GLY A 367 -11.13 -0.96 -1.40
C GLY A 367 -11.63 0.43 -1.76
N LEU A 368 -12.67 0.91 -1.07
CA LEU A 368 -13.24 2.25 -1.31
C LEU A 368 -12.26 3.38 -0.99
N THR A 369 -11.57 3.31 0.15
CA THR A 369 -10.54 4.30 0.51
C THR A 369 -9.38 4.27 -0.50
N SER A 370 -9.03 3.10 -1.04
CA SER A 370 -8.00 2.96 -2.07
C SER A 370 -8.42 3.63 -3.38
N SER A 371 -9.69 3.56 -3.76
CA SER A 371 -10.21 4.27 -4.95
C SER A 371 -10.06 5.79 -4.81
N VAL A 372 -10.36 6.35 -3.62
CA VAL A 372 -10.15 7.80 -3.36
C VAL A 372 -8.65 8.15 -3.42
N ASN A 373 -7.81 7.32 -2.79
CA ASN A 373 -6.36 7.51 -2.83
C ASN A 373 -5.78 7.46 -4.25
N ALA A 374 -6.35 6.64 -5.14
CA ALA A 374 -5.89 6.53 -6.53
C ALA A 374 -6.07 7.83 -7.31
N LEU A 375 -7.18 8.56 -7.10
CA LEU A 375 -7.41 9.86 -7.73
C LEU A 375 -6.32 10.87 -7.35
N PHE A 376 -5.98 10.93 -6.07
CA PHE A 376 -4.92 11.79 -5.54
C PHE A 376 -3.52 11.34 -5.99
N GLY A 377 -3.31 10.03 -6.07
CA GLY A 377 -2.07 9.45 -6.59
C GLY A 377 -1.84 9.72 -8.08
N ALA A 378 -2.90 9.85 -8.88
CA ALA A 378 -2.81 10.28 -10.27
C ALA A 378 -2.60 11.80 -10.38
N ALA A 379 -3.27 12.58 -9.52
CA ALA A 379 -3.15 14.02 -9.50
C ALA A 379 -1.76 14.53 -9.08
N GLY A 380 -1.08 13.86 -8.15
CA GLY A 380 0.22 14.30 -7.62
C GLY A 380 1.27 14.55 -8.70
N PRO A 381 1.62 13.55 -9.54
CA PRO A 381 2.58 13.75 -10.62
C PRO A 381 2.13 14.77 -11.67
N ALA A 382 0.82 14.81 -11.99
CA ALA A 382 0.27 15.78 -12.94
C ALA A 382 0.41 17.23 -12.44
N ILE A 383 0.14 17.48 -11.16
CA ILE A 383 0.30 18.80 -10.53
C ILE A 383 1.76 19.24 -10.59
N VAL A 384 2.70 18.36 -10.19
CA VAL A 384 4.13 18.70 -10.19
C VAL A 384 4.66 18.90 -11.60
N GLY A 385 4.29 18.04 -12.55
CA GLY A 385 4.67 18.18 -13.96
C GLY A 385 4.14 19.46 -14.58
N PHE A 386 2.85 19.76 -14.41
CA PHE A 386 2.27 21.01 -14.91
C PHE A 386 2.95 22.23 -14.31
N ILE A 387 3.16 22.26 -12.98
CA ILE A 387 3.88 23.39 -12.35
C ILE A 387 5.29 23.51 -12.93
N TYR A 388 5.99 22.41 -13.15
CA TYR A 388 7.31 22.41 -13.79
C TYR A 388 7.26 23.02 -15.20
N ASP A 389 6.28 22.65 -16.03
CA ASP A 389 6.17 23.15 -17.40
C ASP A 389 6.02 24.68 -17.47
N PHE A 390 5.34 25.31 -16.49
CA PHE A 390 5.17 26.77 -16.44
C PHE A 390 6.29 27.50 -15.70
N SER A 391 6.84 26.90 -14.65
CA SER A 391 7.81 27.56 -13.76
C SER A 391 9.26 27.20 -14.04
N GLY A 392 9.50 26.13 -14.80
CA GLY A 392 10.82 25.56 -15.06
C GLY A 392 11.48 24.91 -13.83
N THR A 393 10.76 24.73 -12.72
CA THR A 393 11.33 24.18 -11.48
C THR A 393 10.40 23.25 -10.71
N TYR A 394 10.96 22.16 -10.19
CA TYR A 394 10.22 21.26 -9.30
C TYR A 394 9.94 21.85 -7.91
N ARG A 395 10.63 22.93 -7.53
CA ARG A 395 10.59 23.45 -6.15
C ARG A 395 9.21 23.97 -5.75
N ILE A 396 8.54 24.67 -6.66
CA ILE A 396 7.17 25.15 -6.41
C ILE A 396 6.23 23.96 -6.24
N GLY A 397 6.33 22.96 -7.13
CA GLY A 397 5.54 21.73 -7.05
C GLY A 397 5.67 21.04 -5.69
N PHE A 398 6.89 20.73 -5.26
CA PHE A 398 7.11 20.07 -3.97
C PHE A 398 6.70 20.92 -2.77
N THR A 399 6.89 22.24 -2.82
CA THR A 399 6.43 23.14 -1.74
C THR A 399 4.89 23.12 -1.65
N THR A 400 4.18 23.17 -2.77
CA THR A 400 2.71 23.05 -2.80
C THR A 400 2.24 21.72 -2.23
N LEU A 401 2.89 20.61 -2.61
CA LEU A 401 2.54 19.29 -2.05
C LEU A 401 2.81 19.20 -0.55
N ALA A 402 3.90 19.80 -0.07
CA ALA A 402 4.23 19.85 1.36
C ALA A 402 3.17 20.62 2.16
N LEU A 403 2.70 21.75 1.64
CA LEU A 403 1.59 22.50 2.24
C LEU A 403 0.28 21.71 2.20
N ALA A 404 0.01 20.98 1.12
CA ALA A 404 -1.19 20.16 1.01
C ALA A 404 -1.20 19.03 2.06
N ILE A 405 -0.09 18.30 2.25
CA ILE A 405 -0.02 17.24 3.27
C ILE A 405 0.01 17.80 4.69
N LEU A 406 0.47 19.04 4.90
CA LEU A 406 0.40 19.69 6.22
C LEU A 406 -1.06 19.79 6.74
N ILE A 407 -2.05 19.94 5.84
CA ILE A 407 -3.49 19.94 6.17
C ILE A 407 -3.93 18.60 6.78
N SER A 408 -3.24 17.50 6.49
CA SER A 408 -3.56 16.19 7.06
C SER A 408 -3.30 16.12 8.58
N ILE A 409 -2.44 16.97 9.13
CA ILE A 409 -2.10 16.99 10.56
C ILE A 409 -3.31 17.33 11.44
N PRO A 410 -3.98 18.50 11.30
CA PRO A 410 -5.16 18.82 12.09
C PRO A 410 -6.32 17.86 11.82
N LEU A 411 -6.46 17.36 10.58
CA LEU A 411 -7.47 16.36 10.24
C LEU A 411 -7.25 15.04 10.98
N THR A 412 -5.99 14.60 11.12
CA THR A 412 -5.65 13.37 11.84
C THR A 412 -5.84 13.53 13.35
N LEU A 413 -5.47 14.69 13.91
CA LEU A 413 -5.64 14.99 15.34
C LEU A 413 -7.12 15.07 15.76
N THR A 414 -7.99 15.49 14.84
CA THR A 414 -9.43 15.59 15.07
C THR A 414 -10.19 14.28 14.80
N LEU A 415 -9.50 13.21 14.38
CA LEU A 415 -10.12 11.90 14.19
C LEU A 415 -10.71 11.38 15.51
N GLU A 416 -12.01 11.14 15.50
CA GLU A 416 -12.73 10.62 16.67
C GLU A 416 -12.16 9.25 17.11
N PRO A 417 -12.16 8.89 18.40
CA PRO A 417 -11.77 7.56 18.85
C PRO A 417 -12.72 6.48 18.29
N ALA A 418 -12.20 5.27 18.05
CA ALA A 418 -12.96 4.15 17.48
C ALA A 418 -14.30 3.90 18.20
N GLY A 419 -14.31 3.96 19.54
CA GLY A 419 -15.52 3.76 20.33
C GLY A 419 -16.64 4.77 20.05
N ARG A 420 -16.32 6.03 19.73
CA ARG A 420 -17.32 7.06 19.37
C ARG A 420 -17.88 6.85 17.97
N VAL A 421 -17.03 6.48 17.02
CA VAL A 421 -17.43 6.18 15.63
C VAL A 421 -18.37 4.97 15.61
N ALA A 422 -18.02 3.93 16.36
CA ALA A 422 -18.86 2.76 16.58
C ALA A 422 -20.26 3.13 17.13
N ALA A 423 -20.33 4.01 18.13
CA ALA A 423 -21.60 4.44 18.70
C ALA A 423 -22.48 5.16 17.66
N LYS A 424 -21.91 6.02 16.82
CA LYS A 424 -22.63 6.71 15.73
C LYS A 424 -23.09 5.75 14.63
N ALA A 425 -22.31 4.73 14.30
CA ALA A 425 -22.73 3.72 13.33
C ALA A 425 -23.97 2.94 13.82
N ARG A 426 -24.08 2.69 15.13
CA ARG A 426 -25.25 2.02 15.73
C ARG A 426 -26.53 2.85 15.62
N THR A 427 -26.47 4.17 15.83
CA THR A 427 -27.65 5.03 15.71
C THR A 427 -28.20 5.08 14.28
N LEU A 428 -27.32 4.99 13.28
CA LEU A 428 -27.72 4.85 11.86
C LEU A 428 -28.43 3.53 11.54
N THR A 429 -28.18 2.48 12.34
CA THR A 429 -28.84 1.18 12.19
C THR A 429 -30.25 1.23 12.77
N ASN A 430 -30.40 1.78 13.98
CA ASN A 430 -31.67 1.82 14.71
C ASN A 430 -32.73 2.72 14.03
N ARG A 431 -32.33 3.85 13.43
CA ARG A 431 -33.26 4.70 12.65
C ARG A 431 -33.91 3.97 11.47
N ARG A 432 -33.28 2.91 10.96
CA ARG A 432 -33.77 2.14 9.82
C ARG A 432 -34.81 1.08 10.21
N HIS A 433 -34.77 0.58 11.44
CA HIS A 433 -35.83 -0.29 11.96
C HIS A 433 -37.09 0.49 12.36
N GLN A 434 -36.94 1.77 12.73
CA GLN A 434 -38.08 2.64 13.04
C GLN A 434 -38.79 3.23 11.82
N THR A 435 -38.25 3.05 10.60
CA THR A 435 -38.87 3.53 9.34
C THR A 435 -39.46 2.42 8.49
N ILE A 436 -39.32 1.15 8.92
CA ILE A 436 -39.86 -0.05 8.23
C ILE A 436 -41.03 -0.66 9.02
N ASN A 437 -41.29 -0.17 10.24
CA ASN A 437 -42.54 -0.35 10.97
C ASN A 437 -43.34 0.96 10.87
#